data_AF-A0A7S2J9Z2-F1
#
_entry.id   AF-A0A7S2J9Z2-F1
#
_cell.length_a   1.000
_cell.length_b   1.000
_cell.length_c   1.000
_cell.angle_alpha   90.00
_cell.angle_beta   90.00
_cell.angle_gamma   90.00
#
_symmetry.space_group_name_H-M   'P 1'
#
loop_
_entity.id
_entity.type
_entity.pdbx_description
1 polymer ?
#
loop_
_entity_poly.entity_id
_entity_poly.type
_entity_poly.pdbx_seq_one_letter_code
_entity_poly.pdbx_strand_id
1 'polypeptide(L)'
;VYGREWLFGAAVNEGEDSTGVSWHLPRENRDHTYRETLSMGFTSRSPDKVLHVIEEMKLDWRSSNYNVLTRNCHDFSNALCVQLGVAELPPWVNSLAPAGADTYQFFENTDSGYDGGEAIFELWDSVRNTVSRGLGWDAPPGWRAKQLPAPYA
;
A
#
# COMPACT_ATOMS: atom_id res chain seq x y z
N VAL A 1 -9.07 4.26 10.81
CA VAL A 1 -10.36 4.18 11.54
C VAL A 1 -10.09 4.22 13.05
N TYR A 2 -10.90 4.94 13.84
CA TYR A 2 -10.73 5.09 15.30
C TYR A 2 -9.30 5.45 15.76
N GLY A 3 -8.69 6.43 15.10
CA GLY A 3 -7.34 6.91 15.46
C GLY A 3 -6.20 5.98 15.07
N ARG A 4 -6.47 4.90 14.32
CA ARG A 4 -5.44 3.98 13.79
C ARG A 4 -5.46 3.94 12.28
N GLU A 5 -4.28 3.89 11.69
CA GLU A 5 -4.06 3.59 10.28
C GLU A 5 -3.61 2.13 10.19
N TRP A 6 -4.39 1.30 9.49
CA TRP A 6 -4.12 -0.13 9.34
C TRP A 6 -3.50 -0.37 7.97
N LEU A 7 -2.49 -1.24 7.91
CA LEU A 7 -1.84 -1.63 6.66
C LEU A 7 -1.60 -3.12 6.59
N PHE A 8 -1.32 -3.61 5.39
CA PHE A 8 -0.89 -4.97 5.11
C PHE A 8 0.47 -4.97 4.40
N GLY A 9 1.40 -5.80 4.86
CA GLY A 9 2.76 -5.90 4.34
C GLY A 9 3.39 -7.27 4.58
N ALA A 10 4.53 -7.52 3.93
CA ALA A 10 5.35 -8.68 4.22
C ALA A 10 6.18 -8.44 5.49
N ALA A 11 6.23 -9.42 6.40
CA ALA A 11 7.14 -9.42 7.53
C ALA A 11 8.40 -10.22 7.17
N VAL A 12 9.56 -9.58 7.17
CA VAL A 12 10.84 -10.17 6.74
C VAL A 12 11.50 -11.03 7.84
N ASN A 13 11.05 -10.92 9.09
CA ASN A 13 11.68 -11.54 10.26
C ASN A 13 10.70 -12.20 11.24
N GLU A 14 9.46 -12.42 10.82
CA GLU A 14 8.47 -13.14 11.62
C GLU A 14 8.14 -14.46 10.94
N GLY A 15 7.88 -15.52 11.71
CA GLY A 15 7.62 -16.86 11.15
C GLY A 15 6.49 -16.87 10.12
N GLU A 16 6.40 -17.95 9.32
CA GLU A 16 5.44 -18.10 8.22
C GLU A 16 3.96 -17.90 8.62
N ASP A 17 3.65 -18.05 9.92
CA ASP A 17 2.33 -17.86 10.52
C ASP A 17 2.06 -16.43 11.03
N SER A 18 2.96 -15.47 10.80
CA SER A 18 2.77 -14.08 11.21
C SER A 18 1.69 -13.37 10.37
N THR A 19 0.90 -12.52 11.03
CA THR A 19 -0.03 -11.66 10.31
C THR A 19 0.73 -10.55 9.59
N GLY A 20 0.32 -10.24 8.36
CA GLY A 20 0.86 -9.09 7.64
C GLY A 20 0.15 -7.79 8.01
N VAL A 21 -0.90 -7.86 8.84
CA VAL A 21 -1.70 -6.69 9.23
C VAL A 21 -1.08 -6.01 10.45
N SER A 22 -0.69 -4.75 10.27
CA SER A 22 -0.15 -3.90 11.33
C SER A 22 -0.87 -2.55 11.37
N TRP A 23 -0.48 -1.68 12.31
CA TRP A 23 -1.01 -0.33 12.39
C TRP A 23 0.01 0.68 12.92
N HIS A 24 -0.22 1.94 12.57
CA HIS A 24 0.49 3.11 13.08
C HIS A 24 -0.49 4.26 13.34
N LEU A 25 0.02 5.33 13.95
CA LEU A 25 -0.74 6.57 14.06
C LEU A 25 -0.93 7.18 12.66
N PRO A 26 -2.11 7.74 12.34
CA PRO A 26 -2.37 8.28 11.02
C PRO A 26 -1.26 9.23 10.54
N ARG A 27 -0.76 9.00 9.32
CA ARG A 27 0.28 9.80 8.65
C ARG A 27 1.69 9.67 9.23
N GLU A 28 1.92 8.68 10.10
CA GLU A 28 3.21 8.46 10.77
C GLU A 28 3.94 7.18 10.30
N ASN A 29 3.58 6.64 9.13
CA ASN A 29 4.35 5.54 8.55
C ASN A 29 5.79 6.00 8.26
N ARG A 30 6.80 5.25 8.69
CA ARG A 30 8.20 5.62 8.50
C ARG A 30 8.73 5.27 7.10
N ASP A 31 8.11 4.28 6.48
CA ASP A 31 8.52 3.74 5.18
C ASP A 31 7.82 4.47 4.02
N HIS A 32 6.83 5.32 4.31
CA HIS A 32 6.04 6.03 3.31
C HIS A 32 5.85 7.50 3.65
N THR A 33 5.92 8.37 2.63
CA THR A 33 5.55 9.78 2.80
C THR A 33 4.06 9.96 2.54
N TYR A 34 3.32 10.43 3.54
CA TYR A 34 1.90 10.74 3.42
C TYR A 34 1.65 11.83 2.35
N ARG A 35 0.74 11.56 1.42
CA ARG A 35 0.32 12.50 0.36
C ARG A 35 -1.00 13.18 0.69
N GLU A 36 -2.05 12.39 0.90
CA GLU A 36 -3.41 12.89 1.13
C GLU A 36 -4.29 11.87 1.85
N THR A 37 -5.45 12.33 2.36
CA THR A 37 -6.48 11.48 2.98
C THR A 37 -7.70 11.49 2.07
N LEU A 38 -8.15 10.32 1.65
CA LEU A 38 -9.42 10.15 0.96
C LEU A 38 -10.50 9.74 1.97
N SER A 39 -11.62 10.44 1.99
CA SER A 39 -12.75 10.08 2.86
C SER A 39 -13.55 8.95 2.23
N MET A 40 -13.54 7.77 2.85
CA MET A 40 -14.35 6.62 2.42
C MET A 40 -15.78 6.63 3.00
N GLY A 41 -16.05 7.50 3.98
CA GLY A 41 -17.34 7.57 4.69
C GLY A 41 -17.22 7.17 6.17
N PHE A 42 -18.37 6.98 6.82
CA PHE A 42 -18.46 6.63 8.23
C PHE A 42 -18.96 5.20 8.41
N THR A 43 -18.26 4.42 9.22
CA THR A 43 -18.74 3.10 9.63
C THR A 43 -19.72 3.22 10.80
N SER A 44 -20.77 2.39 10.80
CA SER A 44 -21.71 2.26 11.91
C SER A 44 -21.24 1.27 12.99
N ARG A 45 -20.10 0.59 12.76
CA ARG A 45 -19.49 -0.36 13.69
C ARG A 45 -18.81 0.41 14.83
N SER A 46 -18.96 -0.05 16.07
CA SER A 46 -18.22 0.50 17.22
C SER A 46 -16.73 0.17 17.16
N PRO A 47 -15.87 0.82 17.97
CA PRO A 47 -14.44 0.48 18.07
C PRO A 47 -14.17 -1.00 18.27
N ASP A 48 -14.88 -1.67 19.19
CA ASP A 48 -14.70 -3.10 19.46
C ASP A 48 -15.08 -3.98 18.26
N LYS A 49 -16.15 -3.60 17.54
CA LYS A 49 -16.56 -4.31 16.32
C LYS A 49 -15.55 -4.14 15.19
N VAL A 50 -14.91 -2.98 15.09
CA VAL A 50 -13.83 -2.75 14.11
C VAL A 50 -12.60 -3.57 14.48
N LEU A 51 -12.23 -3.63 15.75
CA LEU A 51 -11.12 -4.48 16.19
C LEU A 51 -11.40 -5.95 15.90
N HIS A 52 -12.63 -6.42 16.15
CA HIS A 52 -13.01 -7.80 15.81
C HIS A 52 -12.87 -8.09 14.32
N VAL A 53 -13.34 -7.19 13.44
CA VAL A 53 -13.15 -7.30 11.98
C VAL A 53 -11.66 -7.40 11.63
N ILE A 54 -10.81 -6.58 12.24
CA ILE A 54 -9.37 -6.63 11.99
C ILE A 54 -8.77 -7.97 12.44
N GLU A 55 -9.15 -8.48 13.62
CA GLU A 55 -8.67 -9.78 14.09
C GLU A 55 -9.13 -10.94 13.20
N GLU A 56 -10.34 -10.89 12.65
CA GLU A 56 -10.79 -11.85 11.64
C GLU A 56 -9.96 -11.75 10.36
N MET A 57 -9.71 -10.53 9.87
CA MET A 57 -8.88 -10.31 8.70
C MET A 57 -7.44 -10.82 8.91
N LYS A 58 -6.85 -10.69 10.10
CA LYS A 58 -5.48 -11.17 10.37
C LYS A 58 -5.27 -12.65 10.08
N LEU A 59 -6.33 -13.47 10.15
CA LEU A 59 -6.27 -14.90 9.85
C LEU A 59 -5.94 -15.18 8.37
N ASP A 60 -6.51 -14.36 7.48
CA ASP A 60 -6.42 -14.49 6.02
C ASP A 60 -5.33 -13.59 5.42
N TRP A 61 -5.01 -12.47 6.07
CA TRP A 61 -4.02 -11.49 5.63
C TRP A 61 -2.68 -11.74 6.33
N ARG A 62 -2.04 -12.85 5.95
CA ARG A 62 -0.75 -13.30 6.50
C ARG A 62 0.42 -12.68 5.74
N SER A 63 1.52 -12.44 6.45
CA SER A 63 2.75 -11.93 5.85
C SER A 63 3.22 -12.79 4.67
N SER A 64 3.10 -14.11 4.81
CA SER A 64 3.50 -15.12 3.82
C SER A 64 2.68 -15.11 2.54
N ASN A 65 1.49 -14.49 2.55
CA ASN A 65 0.66 -14.36 1.35
C ASN A 65 0.63 -12.94 0.76
N TYR A 66 1.48 -12.05 1.25
CA TYR A 66 1.67 -10.75 0.63
C TYR A 66 2.25 -10.91 -0.78
N ASN A 67 1.58 -10.34 -1.78
CA ASN A 67 2.04 -10.30 -3.15
C ASN A 67 1.82 -8.89 -3.72
N VAL A 68 2.90 -8.25 -4.17
CA VAL A 68 2.86 -6.86 -4.67
C VAL A 68 1.84 -6.66 -5.80
N LEU A 69 1.61 -7.67 -6.63
CA LEU A 69 0.76 -7.58 -7.82
C LEU A 69 -0.68 -8.06 -7.57
N THR A 70 -0.86 -9.09 -6.76
CA THR A 70 -2.14 -9.82 -6.67
C THR A 70 -2.76 -9.82 -5.28
N ARG A 71 -2.02 -9.38 -4.26
CA ARG A 71 -2.47 -9.34 -2.86
C ARG A 71 -1.64 -8.35 -2.05
N ASN A 72 -1.86 -7.06 -2.26
CA ASN A 72 -1.04 -5.98 -1.68
C ASN A 72 -1.83 -5.12 -0.68
N CYS A 73 -1.24 -3.99 -0.28
CA CYS A 73 -1.83 -3.07 0.69
C CYS A 73 -3.12 -2.40 0.20
N HIS A 74 -3.31 -2.24 -1.12
CA HIS A 74 -4.54 -1.69 -1.67
C HIS A 74 -5.67 -2.72 -1.66
N ASP A 75 -5.38 -3.99 -1.97
CA ASP A 75 -6.36 -5.07 -1.87
C ASP A 75 -6.87 -5.20 -0.43
N PHE A 76 -5.95 -5.13 0.55
CA PHE A 76 -6.30 -5.12 1.97
C PHE A 76 -7.16 -3.91 2.33
N SER A 77 -6.75 -2.71 1.89
CA SER A 77 -7.48 -1.47 2.16
C SER A 77 -8.90 -1.54 1.60
N ASN A 78 -9.07 -2.10 0.40
CA ASN A 78 -10.39 -2.27 -0.21
C ASN A 78 -11.24 -3.28 0.57
N ALA A 79 -10.68 -4.44 0.89
CA ALA A 79 -11.36 -5.46 1.69
C ALA A 79 -11.78 -4.90 3.07
N LEU A 80 -10.93 -4.13 3.73
CA LEU A 80 -11.25 -3.48 4.99
C LEU A 80 -12.39 -2.46 4.83
N CYS A 81 -12.37 -1.64 3.77
CA CYS A 81 -13.45 -0.69 3.50
C CYS A 81 -14.81 -1.39 3.32
N VAL A 82 -14.83 -2.48 2.54
CA VAL A 82 -16.03 -3.33 2.36
C VAL A 82 -16.51 -3.87 3.71
N GLN A 83 -15.61 -4.44 4.52
CA GLN A 83 -15.98 -4.98 5.84
C GLN A 83 -16.51 -3.91 6.80
N LEU A 84 -15.98 -2.69 6.72
CA LEU A 84 -16.44 -1.55 7.49
C LEU A 84 -17.77 -0.96 6.99
N GLY A 85 -18.26 -1.38 5.82
CA GLY A 85 -19.49 -0.87 5.21
C GLY A 85 -19.36 0.57 4.73
N VAL A 86 -18.15 0.96 4.29
CA VAL A 86 -17.87 2.29 3.72
C VAL A 86 -17.58 2.15 2.22
N ALA A 87 -17.36 3.27 1.51
CA ALA A 87 -17.06 3.23 0.09
C ALA A 87 -15.78 2.43 -0.20
N GLU A 88 -15.78 1.70 -1.31
CA GLU A 88 -14.63 0.97 -1.85
C GLU A 88 -13.53 1.92 -2.36
N LEU A 89 -12.31 1.40 -2.49
CA LEU A 89 -11.18 2.17 -2.99
C LEU A 89 -11.46 2.70 -4.40
N PRO A 90 -11.15 3.98 -4.70
CA PRO A 90 -11.31 4.51 -6.04
C PRO A 90 -10.45 3.72 -7.04
N PRO A 91 -10.97 3.36 -8.23
CA PRO A 91 -10.25 2.53 -9.20
C PRO A 91 -8.88 3.09 -9.61
N TRP A 92 -8.71 4.41 -9.61
CA TRP A 92 -7.44 5.06 -9.93
C TRP A 92 -6.33 4.79 -8.90
N VAL A 93 -6.67 4.44 -7.66
CA VAL A 93 -5.70 4.04 -6.62
C VAL A 93 -5.07 2.68 -6.97
N ASN A 94 -5.83 1.80 -7.62
CA ASN A 94 -5.39 0.50 -8.11
C ASN A 94 -4.95 0.49 -9.59
N SER A 95 -4.97 1.64 -10.25
CA SER A 95 -4.63 1.75 -11.67
C SER A 95 -3.13 1.88 -11.88
N LEU A 96 -2.41 0.77 -11.73
CA LEU A 96 -1.14 0.55 -12.46
C LEU A 96 -1.37 0.22 -13.95
N ALA A 97 -2.63 0.06 -14.36
CA ALA A 97 -3.05 -0.52 -15.62
C ALA A 97 -2.73 0.25 -16.93
N PRO A 98 -2.41 1.57 -17.00
CA PRO A 98 -2.08 2.18 -18.28
C PRO A 98 -0.65 1.90 -18.79
N ALA A 99 0.26 1.35 -17.96
CA ALA A 99 1.65 1.08 -18.36
C ALA A 99 1.81 -0.39 -18.82
N GLY A 100 1.38 -0.66 -20.05
CA GLY A 100 1.54 -1.95 -20.71
C GLY A 100 3.00 -2.33 -20.99
N ALA A 101 3.23 -3.63 -21.19
CA ALA A 101 4.46 -4.32 -21.62
C ALA A 101 5.72 -4.15 -20.75
N ASP A 102 6.06 -2.94 -20.32
CA ASP A 102 7.28 -2.64 -19.55
C ASP A 102 7.20 -3.14 -18.10
N THR A 103 5.99 -3.17 -17.53
CA THR A 103 5.74 -3.70 -16.19
C THR A 103 6.02 -5.21 -16.12
N TYR A 104 5.61 -5.98 -17.12
CA TYR A 104 5.73 -7.45 -17.12
C TYR A 104 7.19 -7.93 -17.27
N GLN A 105 7.97 -7.27 -18.14
CA GLN A 105 9.37 -7.63 -18.40
C GLN A 105 10.32 -7.33 -17.22
N PHE A 106 9.93 -6.43 -16.32
CA PHE A 106 10.75 -6.10 -15.14
C PHE A 106 10.60 -7.14 -14.02
N PHE A 107 9.38 -7.65 -13.79
CA PHE A 107 9.13 -8.65 -12.73
C PHE A 107 9.78 -10.02 -13.00
N GLU A 108 9.87 -10.46 -14.26
CA GLU A 108 10.58 -11.71 -14.61
C GLU A 108 12.10 -11.63 -14.36
N ASN A 109 12.69 -10.44 -14.45
CA ASN A 109 14.13 -10.25 -14.23
C ASN A 109 14.52 -10.12 -12.74
N THR A 110 13.56 -9.97 -11.84
CA THR A 110 13.80 -9.84 -10.38
C THR A 110 13.74 -11.16 -9.60
N ASP A 111 13.71 -12.31 -10.28
CA ASP A 111 13.55 -13.63 -9.66
C ASP A 111 14.81 -14.19 -8.94
N SER A 112 15.69 -13.36 -8.35
CA SER A 112 16.94 -13.90 -7.77
C SER A 112 17.53 -13.26 -6.52
N GLY A 113 16.93 -12.21 -5.95
CA GLY A 113 17.54 -11.63 -4.76
C GLY A 113 16.85 -10.34 -4.36
N TYR A 114 16.20 -10.41 -3.21
CA TYR A 114 15.47 -9.31 -2.61
C TYR A 114 16.44 -8.16 -2.26
N ASP A 115 16.52 -7.18 -3.14
CA ASP A 115 17.05 -5.83 -2.89
C ASP A 115 15.95 -4.83 -3.28
N GLY A 116 15.54 -3.99 -2.33
CA GLY A 116 15.06 -2.67 -2.69
C GLY A 116 13.54 -2.48 -2.65
N GLY A 117 13.06 -2.05 -1.49
CA GLY A 117 11.90 -1.14 -1.43
C GLY A 117 12.09 0.08 -2.35
N GLU A 118 13.33 0.43 -2.70
CA GLU A 118 13.72 1.41 -3.73
C GLU A 118 13.19 1.07 -5.13
N ALA A 119 13.37 -0.17 -5.62
CA ALA A 119 12.95 -0.54 -6.98
C ALA A 119 11.41 -0.47 -7.14
N ILE A 120 10.69 -0.80 -6.08
CA ILE A 120 9.23 -0.66 -6.02
C ILE A 120 8.83 0.82 -5.94
N PHE A 121 9.53 1.64 -5.16
CA PHE A 121 9.30 3.09 -5.10
C PHE A 121 9.56 3.77 -6.45
N GLU A 122 10.66 3.42 -7.12
CA GLU A 122 11.00 3.92 -8.45
C GLU A 122 9.96 3.51 -9.49
N LEU A 123 9.42 2.28 -9.40
CA LEU A 123 8.31 1.84 -10.24
C LEU A 123 7.04 2.64 -9.97
N TRP A 124 6.64 2.83 -8.71
CA TRP A 124 5.46 3.63 -8.37
C TRP A 124 5.62 5.09 -8.76
N ASP A 125 6.81 5.67 -8.62
CA ASP A 125 7.12 7.02 -9.09
C ASP A 125 7.12 7.09 -10.62
N SER A 126 7.62 6.07 -11.31
CA SER A 126 7.61 5.97 -12.78
C SER A 126 6.20 5.83 -13.35
N VAL A 127 5.37 4.98 -12.75
CA VAL A 127 3.96 4.84 -13.12
C VAL A 127 3.20 6.12 -12.79
N ARG A 128 3.46 6.75 -11.65
CA ARG A 128 2.90 8.07 -11.31
C ARG A 128 3.30 9.13 -12.33
N ASN A 129 4.55 9.16 -12.77
CA ASN A 129 5.06 10.10 -13.78
C ASN A 129 4.43 9.84 -15.17
N THR A 130 4.19 8.58 -15.50
CA THR A 130 3.58 8.18 -16.78
C THR A 130 2.08 8.50 -16.81
N VAL A 131 1.37 8.18 -15.73
CA VAL A 131 -0.05 8.52 -15.56
C VAL A 131 -0.26 10.04 -15.46
N SER A 132 0.62 10.76 -14.76
CA SER A 132 0.53 12.23 -14.67
C SER A 132 0.75 12.93 -16.01
N ARG A 133 1.68 12.43 -16.86
CA ARG A 133 1.85 12.94 -18.22
C ARG A 133 0.69 12.59 -19.15
N GLY A 134 0.07 11.42 -18.99
CA GLY A 134 -1.06 10.98 -19.80
C GLY A 134 -2.40 11.64 -19.45
N LEU A 135 -2.57 12.12 -18.21
CA LEU A 135 -3.79 12.76 -17.72
C LEU A 135 -3.68 14.28 -17.51
N GLY A 136 -2.55 14.90 -17.88
CA GLY A 136 -2.36 16.34 -17.76
C GLY A 136 -2.27 16.85 -16.31
N TRP A 137 -1.61 16.09 -15.43
CA TRP A 137 -1.44 16.44 -14.02
C TRP A 137 -0.13 17.22 -13.80
N ASP A 138 -0.22 18.50 -13.44
CA ASP A 138 0.93 19.32 -13.04
C ASP A 138 1.20 19.17 -11.52
N ALA A 139 2.45 18.86 -11.17
CA ALA A 139 2.87 18.78 -9.77
C ALA A 139 2.72 20.16 -9.07
N PRO A 140 2.14 20.24 -7.85
CA PRO A 140 1.99 21.52 -7.15
C PRO A 140 3.35 22.16 -6.80
N PRO A 141 3.43 23.50 -6.71
CA PRO A 141 4.65 24.20 -6.30
C PRO A 141 5.10 23.76 -4.91
N GLY A 142 6.34 23.27 -4.77
CA GLY A 142 6.95 22.91 -3.49
C GLY A 142 7.29 21.42 -3.32
N TRP A 143 6.98 20.58 -4.30
CA TRP A 143 7.40 19.18 -4.31
C TRP A 143 8.94 19.06 -4.39
N ARG A 144 9.57 18.38 -3.42
CA ARG A 144 10.98 17.96 -3.45
C ARG A 144 11.05 16.49 -3.08
N ALA A 145 11.54 15.65 -3.98
CA ALA A 145 11.95 14.29 -3.65
C ALA A 145 13.08 14.36 -2.60
N LYS A 146 12.89 13.73 -1.44
CA LYS A 146 13.96 13.59 -0.46
C LYS A 146 14.87 12.45 -0.91
N GLN A 147 16.17 12.73 -1.04
CA GLN A 147 17.20 11.70 -1.19
C GLN A 147 17.12 10.75 0.01
N LEU A 148 16.97 9.46 -0.27
CA LEU A 148 16.99 8.40 0.73
C LEU A 148 18.42 8.29 1.29
N PRO A 149 18.59 8.14 2.63
CA PRO A 149 19.90 7.98 3.22
C PRO A 149 20.51 6.63 2.82
N ALA A 150 21.81 6.63 2.51
CA ALA A 150 22.56 5.45 2.10
C ALA A 150 22.44 4.29 3.11
N PRO A 151 22.35 3.03 2.66
CA PRO A 151 22.27 1.88 3.55
C PRO A 151 23.55 1.77 4.40
N TYR A 152 23.35 1.46 5.68
CA TYR A 152 24.37 1.34 6.72
C TYR A 152 25.50 0.36 6.32
N ALA A 153 26.73 0.77 6.64
CA ALA A 153 27.98 0.02 6.49
C ALA A 153 28.16 -1.06 7.57
#